data_AF-A0A819VDT3-F1
#
_entry.id   AF-A0A819VDT3-F1
#
_cell.length_a   1.000
_cell.length_b   1.000
_cell.length_c   1.000
_cell.angle_alpha   90.00
_cell.angle_beta   90.00
_cell.angle_gamma   90.00
#
_symmetry.space_group_name_H-M   'P 1'
#
loop_
_entity.id
_entity.type
_entity.pdbx_description
1 polymer ?
#
loop_
_entity_poly.entity_id
_entity_poly.type
_entity_poly.pdbx_seq_one_letter_code
_entity_poly.pdbx_strand_id
1 'polypeptide(L)'
;SNETDKWFIKCLFDDQNKTQYWTGDMVSGVINFINNGYPYLKLKSINITLVGPSKRTTTKHEVIFFEEELISTSINNGSDFVLPVGNYTWLFRGRLGHVLPPSTRQTVSSSPYIRYFVRVRLSRSEWYKLDFQTDFPIIVRLNSSWPENVTRIEKQESQRGVQIRVSLPKNVVTAGNKLAFDIDIHNSEQVPIRSLSATLVQIWEIGQITEQILFNTNFYQFVLILDAKQKSIHSIE
;
A
#
# COMPACT_ATOMS: atom_id res chain seq x y z
N SER A 1 -36.29 4.36 13.64
CA SER A 1 -35.77 3.58 12.50
C SER A 1 -34.40 4.09 12.17
N ASN A 2 -33.40 3.22 12.06
CA ASN A 2 -32.05 3.63 11.71
C ASN A 2 -32.05 4.16 10.27
N GLU A 3 -31.36 5.27 10.03
CA GLU A 3 -31.28 5.91 8.71
C GLU A 3 -30.66 4.98 7.65
N THR A 4 -29.92 3.97 8.08
CA THR A 4 -29.30 2.90 7.27
C THR A 4 -30.29 1.94 6.64
N ASP A 5 -31.53 1.86 7.12
CA ASP A 5 -32.56 0.97 6.53
C ASP A 5 -33.23 1.61 5.30
N LYS A 6 -32.98 2.91 5.09
CA LYS A 6 -33.64 3.69 4.03
C LYS A 6 -32.95 3.54 2.67
N TRP A 7 -31.68 3.19 2.65
CA TRP A 7 -30.95 2.97 1.41
C TRP A 7 -29.71 2.14 1.67
N PHE A 8 -29.23 1.46 0.63
CA PHE A 8 -28.10 0.54 0.71
C PHE A 8 -27.24 0.69 -0.53
N ILE A 9 -25.92 0.58 -0.35
CA ILE A 9 -24.97 0.58 -1.47
C ILE A 9 -24.01 -0.61 -1.35
N LYS A 10 -23.71 -1.23 -2.48
CA LYS A 10 -22.79 -2.35 -2.57
C LYS A 10 -21.95 -2.24 -3.83
N CYS A 11 -20.66 -2.47 -3.69
CA CYS A 11 -19.78 -2.71 -4.82
C CYS A 11 -19.61 -4.22 -5.05
N LEU A 12 -19.77 -4.65 -6.28
CA LEU A 12 -19.45 -5.99 -6.76
C LEU A 12 -18.36 -5.84 -7.82
N PHE A 13 -17.12 -6.19 -7.48
CA PHE A 13 -16.06 -6.28 -8.47
C PHE A 13 -16.33 -7.45 -9.42
N ASP A 14 -15.97 -7.31 -10.71
CA ASP A 14 -16.27 -8.31 -11.75
C ASP A 14 -15.70 -9.70 -11.39
N ASP A 15 -14.52 -9.71 -10.79
CA ASP A 15 -13.98 -10.87 -10.12
C ASP A 15 -14.31 -10.76 -8.63
N GLN A 16 -15.42 -11.40 -8.22
CA GLN A 16 -16.03 -11.28 -6.90
C GLN A 16 -15.07 -11.65 -5.74
N ASN A 17 -13.94 -12.29 -6.04
CA ASN A 17 -12.91 -12.65 -5.07
C ASN A 17 -11.64 -11.79 -5.18
N LYS A 18 -11.49 -10.98 -6.24
CA LYS A 18 -10.30 -10.16 -6.49
C LYS A 18 -10.47 -8.76 -5.92
N THR A 19 -10.12 -8.62 -4.65
CA THR A 19 -9.81 -7.32 -4.05
C THR A 19 -8.32 -6.97 -4.21
N GLN A 20 -7.53 -7.82 -4.89
CA GLN A 20 -6.08 -7.66 -5.04
C GLN A 20 -5.72 -7.48 -6.51
N TYR A 21 -5.05 -6.39 -6.84
CA TYR A 21 -4.72 -5.98 -8.19
C TYR A 21 -3.22 -5.72 -8.30
N TRP A 22 -2.68 -5.88 -9.50
CA TRP A 22 -1.33 -5.43 -9.82
C TRP A 22 -1.37 -4.02 -10.43
N THR A 23 -0.25 -3.31 -10.38
CA THR A 23 -0.10 -2.06 -11.14
C THR A 23 -0.34 -2.33 -12.63
N GLY A 24 -1.12 -1.46 -13.30
CA GLY A 24 -1.56 -1.69 -14.67
C GLY A 24 -2.83 -2.55 -14.82
N ASP A 25 -3.31 -3.22 -13.76
CA ASP A 25 -4.54 -4.02 -13.86
C ASP A 25 -5.78 -3.13 -14.11
N MET A 26 -6.76 -3.73 -14.77
CA MET A 26 -8.10 -3.18 -14.88
C MET A 26 -8.87 -3.43 -13.58
N VAL A 27 -9.46 -2.38 -13.02
CA VAL A 27 -10.39 -2.43 -11.89
C VAL A 27 -11.78 -2.15 -12.46
N SER A 28 -12.67 -3.12 -12.38
CA SER A 28 -14.03 -3.00 -12.91
C SER A 28 -15.03 -3.73 -12.03
N GLY A 29 -16.29 -3.32 -12.17
CA GLY A 29 -17.37 -3.86 -11.38
C GLY A 29 -18.65 -3.06 -11.49
N VAL A 30 -19.50 -3.27 -10.51
CA VAL A 30 -20.85 -2.76 -10.46
C VAL A 30 -21.13 -2.14 -9.10
N ILE A 31 -21.60 -0.90 -9.08
CA ILE A 31 -22.19 -0.28 -7.90
C ILE A 31 -23.70 -0.48 -7.95
N ASN A 32 -24.23 -1.20 -6.97
CA ASN A 32 -25.66 -1.34 -6.74
C ASN A 32 -26.09 -0.41 -5.62
N PHE A 33 -27.12 0.37 -5.87
CA PHE A 33 -27.72 1.27 -4.91
C PHE A 33 -29.22 1.01 -4.83
N ILE A 34 -29.74 0.93 -3.61
CA ILE A 34 -31.15 0.65 -3.33
C ILE A 34 -31.69 1.83 -2.54
N ASN A 35 -32.77 2.46 -3.01
CA ASN A 35 -33.52 3.46 -2.28
C ASN A 35 -34.86 2.87 -1.83
N ASN A 36 -35.00 2.57 -0.54
CA ASN A 36 -36.20 1.94 0.04
C ASN A 36 -36.97 2.86 1.00
N GLY A 37 -36.35 3.95 1.48
CA GLY A 37 -36.89 4.76 2.56
C GLY A 37 -37.26 6.19 2.17
N TYR A 38 -37.03 6.61 0.93
CA TYR A 38 -37.42 7.92 0.42
C TYR A 38 -38.19 7.79 -0.90
N PRO A 39 -39.31 8.52 -1.08
CA PRO A 39 -40.09 8.48 -2.33
C PRO A 39 -39.23 8.85 -3.55
N TYR A 40 -38.29 9.79 -3.35
CA TYR A 40 -37.25 10.13 -4.30
C TYR A 40 -36.04 10.75 -3.59
N LEU A 41 -34.87 10.65 -4.21
CA LEU A 41 -33.62 11.30 -3.81
C LEU A 41 -33.23 12.28 -4.90
N LYS A 42 -33.05 13.55 -4.53
CA LYS A 42 -32.51 14.57 -5.44
C LYS A 42 -31.01 14.70 -5.24
N LEU A 43 -30.23 14.40 -6.27
CA LEU A 43 -28.78 14.43 -6.28
C LEU A 43 -28.30 15.53 -7.25
N LYS A 44 -27.22 16.23 -6.92
CA LYS A 44 -26.45 17.07 -7.85
C LYS A 44 -25.50 16.25 -8.71
N SER A 45 -24.88 15.23 -8.11
CA SER A 45 -23.93 14.38 -8.82
C SER A 45 -23.83 12.98 -8.23
N ILE A 46 -23.38 12.07 -9.09
CA ILE A 46 -22.93 10.72 -8.75
C ILE A 46 -21.52 10.58 -9.29
N ASN A 47 -20.57 10.42 -8.38
CA ASN A 47 -19.16 10.28 -8.71
C ASN A 47 -18.67 8.92 -8.22
N ILE A 48 -18.04 8.15 -9.11
CA ILE A 48 -17.33 6.92 -8.78
C ILE A 48 -15.87 7.16 -9.16
N THR A 49 -14.98 7.14 -8.17
CA THR A 49 -13.56 7.43 -8.37
C THR A 49 -12.70 6.32 -7.81
N LEU A 50 -11.57 6.04 -8.45
CA LEU A 50 -10.52 5.20 -7.90
C LEU A 50 -9.51 6.11 -7.22
N VAL A 51 -9.30 5.93 -5.92
CA VAL A 51 -8.51 6.87 -5.11
C VAL A 51 -7.39 6.13 -4.40
N GLY A 52 -6.19 6.71 -4.43
CA GLY A 52 -5.02 6.30 -3.68
C GLY A 52 -4.56 7.41 -2.75
N PRO A 53 -4.99 7.41 -1.47
CA PRO A 53 -4.43 8.32 -0.48
C PRO A 53 -3.24 7.71 0.25
N SER A 54 -2.39 8.60 0.76
CA SER A 54 -1.32 8.29 1.69
C SER A 54 -1.50 9.05 3.00
N LYS A 55 -1.11 8.43 4.11
CA LYS A 55 -1.01 9.11 5.40
C LYS A 55 0.40 8.98 5.95
N ARG A 56 0.97 10.11 6.37
CA ARG A 56 2.33 10.18 6.95
C ARG A 56 2.24 10.13 8.48
N THR A 57 3.36 9.83 9.14
CA THR A 57 3.46 9.51 10.57
C THR A 57 2.87 10.55 11.52
N THR A 58 2.85 11.85 11.16
CA THR A 58 2.46 12.93 12.07
C THR A 58 1.29 13.79 11.59
N THR A 59 0.85 13.67 10.33
CA THR A 59 -0.26 14.48 9.82
C THR A 59 -1.60 13.81 10.07
N LYS A 60 -2.57 14.56 10.61
CA LYS A 60 -3.96 14.09 10.69
C LYS A 60 -4.60 13.91 9.32
N HIS A 61 -4.08 14.60 8.31
CA HIS A 61 -4.64 14.65 6.96
C HIS A 61 -4.01 13.60 6.04
N GLU A 62 -4.88 12.96 5.26
CA GLU A 62 -4.53 12.14 4.11
C GLU A 62 -4.16 13.04 2.93
N VAL A 63 -3.16 12.63 2.15
CA VAL A 63 -2.79 13.26 0.89
C VAL A 63 -3.18 12.32 -0.24
N ILE A 64 -4.13 12.74 -1.07
CA ILE A 64 -4.50 12.03 -2.30
C ILE A 64 -3.37 12.22 -3.30
N PHE A 65 -2.71 11.13 -3.70
CA PHE A 65 -1.64 11.16 -4.69
C PHE A 65 -2.06 10.52 -6.02
N PHE A 66 -3.15 9.77 -6.01
CA PHE A 66 -3.74 9.13 -7.17
C PHE A 66 -5.26 9.29 -7.09
N GLU A 67 -5.86 9.77 -8.17
CA GLU A 67 -7.30 9.85 -8.32
C GLU A 67 -7.64 9.68 -9.81
N GLU A 68 -8.50 8.72 -10.12
CA GLU A 68 -8.99 8.47 -11.46
C GLU A 68 -10.52 8.46 -11.42
N GLU A 69 -11.14 9.32 -12.23
CA GLU A 69 -12.58 9.39 -12.34
C GLU A 69 -13.09 8.25 -13.22
N LEU A 70 -13.93 7.36 -12.66
CA LEU A 70 -14.47 6.20 -13.37
C LEU A 70 -15.84 6.49 -13.95
N ILE A 71 -16.67 7.19 -13.17
CA ILE A 71 -17.95 7.74 -13.59
C ILE A 71 -18.09 9.12 -12.94
N SER A 72 -18.47 10.09 -13.74
CA SER A 72 -19.02 11.35 -13.26
C SER A 72 -20.30 11.64 -14.02
N THR A 73 -21.40 11.58 -13.28
CA THR A 73 -22.68 12.09 -13.76
C THR A 73 -22.95 13.35 -12.97
N SER A 74 -22.66 14.49 -13.59
CA SER A 74 -23.01 15.81 -13.10
C SER A 74 -23.99 16.47 -14.07
N ILE A 75 -24.92 17.26 -13.54
CA ILE A 75 -25.86 17.98 -14.38
C ILE A 75 -25.31 19.39 -14.64
N ASN A 76 -24.96 19.66 -15.90
CA ASN A 76 -24.47 20.98 -16.33
C ASN A 76 -25.57 22.05 -16.39
N ASN A 77 -26.85 21.65 -16.29
CA ASN A 77 -28.01 22.50 -16.61
C ASN A 77 -28.96 22.80 -15.43
N GLY A 78 -28.51 22.64 -14.18
CA GLY A 78 -29.25 23.13 -12.99
C GLY A 78 -30.49 22.34 -12.57
N SER A 79 -30.84 21.23 -13.21
CA SER A 79 -31.86 20.30 -12.72
C SER A 79 -31.23 19.22 -11.82
N ASP A 80 -31.90 18.81 -10.74
CA ASP A 80 -31.44 17.71 -9.88
C ASP A 80 -31.61 16.34 -10.57
N PHE A 81 -30.69 15.40 -10.32
CA PHE A 81 -30.83 13.99 -10.67
C PHE A 81 -31.77 13.33 -9.68
N VAL A 82 -32.95 12.89 -10.13
CA VAL A 82 -33.98 12.33 -9.26
C VAL A 82 -33.95 10.80 -9.32
N LEU A 83 -33.70 10.17 -8.19
CA LEU A 83 -33.76 8.72 -8.00
C LEU A 83 -35.02 8.34 -7.19
N PRO A 84 -36.11 7.89 -7.82
CA PRO A 84 -37.26 7.29 -7.13
C PRO A 84 -36.90 6.12 -6.21
N VAL A 85 -37.88 5.58 -5.48
CA VAL A 85 -37.75 4.26 -4.83
C VAL A 85 -37.39 3.21 -5.89
N GLY A 86 -36.37 2.40 -5.62
CA GLY A 86 -35.93 1.37 -6.56
C GLY A 86 -34.47 0.97 -6.44
N ASN A 87 -34.04 0.16 -7.40
CA ASN A 87 -32.69 -0.37 -7.51
C ASN A 87 -31.99 0.29 -8.69
N TYR A 88 -30.76 0.72 -8.47
CA TYR A 88 -29.93 1.42 -9.43
C TYR A 88 -28.58 0.75 -9.53
N THR A 89 -28.03 0.75 -10.74
CA THR A 89 -26.83 0.00 -11.06
C THR A 89 -25.94 0.85 -11.96
N TRP A 90 -24.68 1.01 -11.57
CA TRP A 90 -23.66 1.69 -12.36
C TRP A 90 -22.47 0.78 -12.59
N LEU A 91 -22.15 0.54 -13.86
CA LEU A 91 -20.96 -0.19 -14.27
C LEU A 91 -19.77 0.76 -14.27
N PHE A 92 -18.68 0.39 -13.61
CA PHE A 92 -17.45 1.18 -13.62
C PHE A 92 -16.27 0.35 -14.16
N ARG A 93 -15.31 1.06 -14.74
CA ARG A 93 -14.07 0.46 -15.24
C ARG A 93 -12.97 1.53 -15.27
N GLY A 94 -11.82 1.24 -14.68
CA GLY A 94 -10.64 2.09 -14.72
C GLY A 94 -9.35 1.29 -14.63
N ARG A 95 -8.22 1.91 -14.97
CA ARG A 95 -6.94 1.21 -15.03
C ARG A 95 -5.97 1.79 -14.02
N LEU A 96 -5.49 0.94 -13.11
CA LEU A 96 -4.42 1.32 -12.20
C LEU A 96 -3.20 1.79 -12.98
N GLY A 97 -2.62 2.92 -12.58
CA GLY A 97 -1.35 3.39 -13.12
C GLY A 97 -0.26 2.32 -13.05
N HIS A 98 0.62 2.28 -14.04
CA HIS A 98 1.75 1.35 -14.08
C HIS A 98 2.79 1.65 -12.99
N VAL A 99 2.86 2.91 -12.56
CA VAL A 99 3.78 3.41 -11.53
C VAL A 99 2.97 3.83 -10.31
N LEU A 100 2.49 2.86 -9.54
CA LEU A 100 1.78 3.08 -8.29
C LEU A 100 2.49 2.35 -7.15
N PRO A 101 2.64 2.97 -5.96
CA PRO A 101 3.21 2.27 -4.83
C PRO A 101 2.26 1.16 -4.34
N PRO A 102 2.79 0.05 -3.81
CA PRO A 102 1.96 -1.03 -3.30
C PRO A 102 1.17 -0.58 -2.07
N SER A 103 0.01 -1.20 -1.85
CA SER A 103 -0.74 -0.99 -0.60
C SER A 103 0.07 -1.49 0.60
N THR A 104 0.07 -0.71 1.67
CA THR A 104 0.65 -1.16 2.94
C THR A 104 -0.43 -1.85 3.78
N ARG A 105 -0.06 -2.88 4.55
CA ARG A 105 -0.99 -3.59 5.46
C ARG A 105 -1.24 -2.81 6.75
N GLN A 106 -1.53 -1.52 6.64
CA GLN A 106 -1.73 -0.66 7.79
C GLN A 106 -3.19 -0.22 7.82
N THR A 107 -3.86 -0.51 8.94
CA THR A 107 -5.24 -0.10 9.19
C THR A 107 -5.33 1.43 9.19
N VAL A 108 -6.53 1.99 9.00
CA VAL A 108 -6.75 3.46 8.99
C VAL A 108 -6.20 4.15 10.25
N SER A 109 -6.05 3.39 11.34
CA SER A 109 -5.50 3.82 12.63
C SER A 109 -3.96 3.87 12.70
N SER A 110 -3.23 3.19 11.83
CA SER A 110 -1.77 3.13 11.86
C SER A 110 -1.18 3.95 10.71
N SER A 111 -0.48 5.04 11.02
CA SER A 111 0.40 5.72 10.07
C SER A 111 1.80 5.11 10.12
N PRO A 112 2.56 5.08 9.01
CA PRO A 112 2.22 5.60 7.69
C PRO A 112 1.57 4.53 6.78
N TYR A 113 0.60 4.93 5.96
CA TYR A 113 -0.06 3.99 5.05
C TYR A 113 -0.23 4.48 3.62
N ILE A 114 -0.40 3.50 2.72
CA ILE A 114 -0.86 3.64 1.34
C ILE A 114 -2.03 2.68 1.16
N ARG A 115 -3.17 3.18 0.70
CA ARG A 115 -4.35 2.36 0.41
C ARG A 115 -4.95 2.77 -0.91
N TYR A 116 -5.80 1.91 -1.46
CA TYR A 116 -6.58 2.19 -2.65
C TYR A 116 -8.01 1.74 -2.43
N PHE A 117 -8.97 2.45 -3.02
CA PHE A 117 -10.37 2.08 -2.97
C PHE A 117 -11.15 2.69 -4.11
N VAL A 118 -12.26 2.06 -4.46
CA VAL A 118 -13.30 2.69 -5.26
C VAL A 118 -14.18 3.49 -4.31
N ARG A 119 -14.24 4.80 -4.50
CA ARG A 119 -15.09 5.72 -3.76
C ARG A 119 -16.36 5.98 -4.55
N VAL A 120 -17.50 5.86 -3.89
CA VAL A 120 -18.77 6.34 -4.43
C VAL A 120 -19.23 7.54 -3.61
N ARG A 121 -19.45 8.66 -4.29
CA ARG A 121 -20.00 9.89 -3.71
C ARG A 121 -21.32 10.24 -4.36
N LEU A 122 -22.35 10.37 -3.54
CA LEU A 122 -23.66 10.90 -3.94
C LEU A 122 -23.82 12.25 -3.26
N SER A 123 -23.77 13.32 -4.05
CA SER A 123 -23.92 14.67 -3.52
C SER A 123 -25.32 15.20 -3.79
N ARG A 124 -25.98 15.76 -2.77
CA ARG A 124 -27.34 16.33 -2.89
C ARG A 124 -27.34 17.83 -3.14
N SER A 125 -28.51 18.37 -3.52
CA SER A 125 -28.70 19.81 -3.61
C SER A 125 -28.67 20.50 -2.25
N GLU A 126 -28.33 21.79 -2.25
CA GLU A 126 -27.84 22.61 -1.11
C GLU A 126 -28.71 22.61 0.16
N TRP A 127 -29.93 22.11 0.11
CA TRP A 127 -30.90 22.20 1.20
C TRP A 127 -31.00 20.92 2.04
N TYR A 128 -30.28 19.84 1.68
CA TYR A 128 -30.28 18.56 2.40
C TYR A 128 -28.87 18.14 2.85
N LYS A 129 -28.74 17.68 4.10
CA LYS A 129 -27.46 17.33 4.76
C LYS A 129 -26.79 16.02 4.32
N LEU A 130 -27.35 15.28 3.37
CA LEU A 130 -26.82 13.96 3.02
C LEU A 130 -25.81 14.07 1.87
N ASP A 131 -24.55 14.34 2.22
CA ASP A 131 -23.39 14.04 1.37
C ASP A 131 -22.93 12.63 1.75
N PHE A 132 -23.25 11.65 0.90
CA PHE A 132 -22.91 10.26 1.16
C PHE A 132 -21.60 9.88 0.46
N GLN A 133 -20.70 9.24 1.21
CA GLN A 133 -19.46 8.69 0.70
C GLN A 133 -19.23 7.30 1.27
N THR A 134 -18.89 6.35 0.41
CA THR A 134 -18.42 5.03 0.83
C THR A 134 -17.19 4.63 0.03
N ASP A 135 -16.28 3.91 0.67
CA ASP A 135 -15.00 3.48 0.11
C ASP A 135 -14.95 1.95 0.10
N PHE A 136 -14.71 1.36 -1.07
CA PHE A 136 -14.57 -0.09 -1.26
C PHE A 136 -13.09 -0.44 -1.46
N PRO A 137 -12.41 -1.04 -0.46
CA PRO A 137 -10.97 -1.20 -0.46
C PRO A 137 -10.49 -2.22 -1.49
N ILE A 138 -9.36 -1.89 -2.10
CA ILE A 138 -8.57 -2.81 -2.93
C ILE A 138 -7.11 -2.80 -2.45
N ILE A 139 -6.39 -3.87 -2.76
CA ILE A 139 -4.96 -4.04 -2.46
C ILE A 139 -4.22 -3.99 -3.79
N VAL A 140 -3.35 -3.00 -3.95
CA VAL A 140 -2.47 -2.87 -5.12
C VAL A 140 -1.11 -3.48 -4.80
N ARG A 141 -0.61 -4.32 -5.70
CA ARG A 141 0.70 -4.95 -5.66
C ARG A 141 1.56 -4.46 -6.83
N LEU A 142 2.87 -4.42 -6.64
CA LEU A 142 3.81 -4.03 -7.69
C LEU A 142 3.97 -5.15 -8.71
N ASN A 143 3.73 -4.87 -9.99
CA ASN A 143 4.13 -5.77 -11.05
C ASN A 143 5.67 -5.68 -11.19
N SER A 144 6.35 -6.66 -10.61
CA SER A 144 7.77 -6.65 -10.34
C SER A 144 8.51 -7.32 -11.50
N SER A 145 8.80 -6.56 -12.56
CA SER A 145 9.79 -6.95 -13.60
C SER A 145 11.17 -6.35 -13.25
N TRP A 146 11.58 -6.46 -11.98
CA TRP A 146 12.88 -5.96 -11.57
C TRP A 146 13.97 -6.90 -12.11
N PRO A 147 15.08 -6.36 -12.64
CA PRO A 147 16.17 -7.21 -13.12
C PRO A 147 16.76 -8.01 -11.95
N GLU A 148 16.63 -9.34 -12.01
CA GLU A 148 17.01 -10.27 -10.93
C GLU A 148 18.53 -10.44 -10.74
N ASN A 149 19.36 -9.78 -11.55
CA ASN A 149 20.72 -10.26 -11.84
C ASN A 149 21.86 -9.43 -11.25
N VAL A 150 21.65 -8.73 -10.13
CA VAL A 150 22.78 -8.08 -9.44
C VAL A 150 23.11 -8.85 -8.17
N THR A 151 24.26 -9.52 -8.18
CA THR A 151 24.87 -10.07 -6.97
C THR A 151 25.35 -8.92 -6.11
N ARG A 152 24.89 -8.84 -4.86
CA ARG A 152 25.36 -7.84 -3.88
C ARG A 152 26.31 -8.52 -2.91
N ILE A 153 27.48 -7.91 -2.73
CA ILE A 153 28.47 -8.34 -1.76
C ILE A 153 28.54 -7.28 -0.67
N GLU A 154 28.25 -7.66 0.57
CA GLU A 154 28.44 -6.81 1.74
C GLU A 154 29.67 -7.29 2.52
N LYS A 155 30.54 -6.35 2.89
CA LYS A 155 31.71 -6.63 3.72
C LYS A 155 31.60 -5.86 5.02
N GLN A 156 31.79 -6.57 6.13
CA GLN A 156 31.87 -5.99 7.45
C GLN A 156 33.14 -6.47 8.15
N GLU A 157 33.78 -5.58 8.89
CA GLU A 157 34.96 -5.88 9.67
C GLU A 157 34.69 -5.53 11.13
N SER A 158 34.92 -6.48 12.01
CA SER A 158 34.86 -6.23 13.45
C SER A 158 36.10 -5.48 13.91
N GLN A 159 35.98 -4.77 15.03
CA GLN A 159 37.14 -4.13 15.69
C GLN A 159 38.23 -5.13 16.13
N ARG A 160 37.98 -6.44 16.02
CA ARG A 160 38.90 -7.51 16.44
C ARG A 160 39.43 -8.35 15.27
N GLY A 161 39.39 -7.80 14.06
CA GLY A 161 39.98 -8.44 12.86
C GLY A 161 39.18 -9.58 12.26
N VAL A 162 38.02 -9.94 12.82
CA VAL A 162 37.08 -10.85 12.15
C VAL A 162 36.42 -10.11 10.99
N GLN A 163 36.59 -10.63 9.77
CA GLN A 163 35.96 -10.12 8.55
C GLN A 163 34.82 -11.03 8.14
N ILE A 164 33.70 -10.43 7.74
CA ILE A 164 32.54 -11.15 7.23
C ILE A 164 32.22 -10.62 5.84
N ARG A 165 32.02 -11.53 4.89
CA ARG A 165 31.49 -11.22 3.57
C ARG A 165 30.17 -11.94 3.41
N VAL A 166 29.15 -11.22 2.96
CA VAL A 166 27.84 -11.76 2.63
C VAL A 166 27.61 -11.59 1.15
N SER A 167 27.34 -12.70 0.47
CA SER A 167 27.02 -12.72 -0.96
C SER A 167 25.53 -13.01 -1.13
N LEU A 168 24.79 -12.04 -1.65
CA LEU A 168 23.39 -12.19 -2.01
C LEU A 168 23.30 -12.41 -3.53
N PRO A 169 22.86 -13.60 -4.00
CA PRO A 169 22.80 -13.92 -5.42
C PRO A 169 21.76 -13.06 -6.17
N LYS A 170 20.73 -12.58 -5.45
CA LYS A 170 19.72 -11.66 -5.97
C LYS A 170 19.64 -10.41 -5.10
N ASN A 171 19.61 -9.25 -5.73
CA ASN A 171 19.37 -7.95 -5.09
C ASN A 171 17.88 -7.66 -4.87
N VAL A 172 16.98 -8.47 -5.43
CA VAL A 172 15.53 -8.35 -5.28
C VAL A 172 14.92 -9.71 -4.96
N VAL A 173 14.04 -9.75 -3.95
CA VAL A 173 13.29 -10.95 -3.55
C VAL A 173 11.83 -10.57 -3.38
N THR A 174 10.94 -11.28 -4.09
CA THR A 174 9.49 -11.13 -3.94
C THR A 174 8.98 -11.88 -2.72
N ALA A 175 7.88 -11.39 -2.12
CA ALA A 175 7.23 -12.08 -1.01
C ALA A 175 6.87 -13.52 -1.37
N GLY A 176 7.20 -14.47 -0.48
CA GLY A 176 7.01 -15.90 -0.71
C GLY A 176 8.21 -16.62 -1.32
N ASN A 177 9.18 -15.89 -1.90
CA ASN A 177 10.40 -16.50 -2.41
C ASN A 177 11.41 -16.70 -1.27
N LYS A 178 12.23 -17.76 -1.41
CA LYS A 178 13.33 -18.03 -0.48
C LYS A 178 14.43 -16.99 -0.69
N LEU A 179 14.79 -16.28 0.39
CA LEU A 179 16.01 -15.49 0.45
C LEU A 179 17.18 -16.45 0.73
N ALA A 180 18.15 -16.50 -0.16
CA ALA A 180 19.39 -17.24 0.02
C ALA A 180 20.56 -16.24 0.03
N PHE A 181 21.57 -16.52 0.84
CA PHE A 181 22.82 -15.76 0.90
C PHE A 181 23.92 -16.68 1.41
N ASP A 182 25.14 -16.42 0.98
CA ASP A 182 26.34 -17.10 1.46
C ASP A 182 27.09 -16.17 2.42
N ILE A 183 27.63 -16.73 3.51
CA ILE A 183 28.42 -15.99 4.50
C ILE A 183 29.81 -16.60 4.56
N ASP A 184 30.82 -15.82 4.17
CA ASP A 184 32.22 -16.14 4.37
C ASP A 184 32.76 -15.39 5.58
N ILE A 185 33.25 -16.14 6.58
CA ILE A 185 33.84 -15.58 7.79
C ILE A 185 35.34 -15.83 7.77
N HIS A 186 36.12 -14.77 7.77
CA HIS A 186 37.57 -14.82 7.93
C HIS A 186 37.96 -14.37 9.34
N ASN A 187 38.51 -15.29 10.12
CA ASN A 187 38.88 -15.10 11.52
C ASN A 187 40.35 -15.49 11.74
N SER A 188 41.28 -14.72 11.16
CA SER A 188 42.72 -15.00 11.21
C SER A 188 43.26 -15.04 12.64
N GLU A 189 42.74 -14.17 13.51
CA GLU A 189 43.13 -14.01 14.91
C GLU A 189 42.50 -15.06 15.84
N GLN A 190 41.71 -16.00 15.30
CA GLN A 190 41.04 -17.07 16.04
C GLN A 190 40.22 -16.59 17.25
N VAL A 191 39.60 -15.41 17.12
CA VAL A 191 38.81 -14.80 18.19
C VAL A 191 37.53 -15.62 18.39
N PRO A 192 37.12 -15.95 19.63
CA PRO A 192 35.87 -16.66 19.88
C PRO A 192 34.66 -15.85 19.39
N ILE A 193 33.91 -16.43 18.44
CA ILE A 193 32.64 -15.89 17.94
C ILE A 193 31.51 -16.45 18.82
N ARG A 194 30.67 -15.57 19.39
CA ARG A 194 29.61 -15.96 20.32
C ARG A 194 28.27 -16.14 19.65
N SER A 195 27.98 -15.23 18.72
CA SER A 195 26.73 -15.23 17.98
C SER A 195 26.95 -14.67 16.58
N LEU A 196 26.18 -15.22 15.64
CA LEU A 196 26.02 -14.73 14.29
C LEU A 196 24.53 -14.57 14.07
N SER A 197 24.09 -13.35 13.75
CA SER A 197 22.67 -13.08 13.49
C SER A 197 22.52 -12.32 12.18
N ALA A 198 21.50 -12.70 11.42
CA ALA A 198 21.09 -12.06 10.19
C ALA A 198 19.73 -11.39 10.43
N THR A 199 19.68 -10.06 10.29
CA THR A 199 18.44 -9.29 10.47
C THR A 199 18.02 -8.67 9.15
N LEU A 200 16.78 -8.96 8.73
CA LEU A 200 16.15 -8.25 7.63
C LEU A 200 15.49 -6.98 8.16
N VAL A 201 16.02 -5.82 7.79
CA VAL A 201 15.44 -4.53 8.18
C VAL A 201 14.66 -3.96 7.01
N GLN A 202 13.42 -3.56 7.27
CA GLN A 202 12.62 -2.77 6.35
C GLN A 202 12.73 -1.29 6.74
N ILE A 203 13.29 -0.47 5.85
CA ILE A 203 13.41 0.97 6.04
C ILE A 203 12.34 1.66 5.18
N TRP A 204 11.66 2.64 5.77
CA TRP A 204 10.67 3.46 5.10
C TRP A 204 11.22 4.86 4.92
N GLU A 205 11.56 5.25 3.70
CA GLU A 205 11.91 6.63 3.38
C GLU A 205 10.65 7.36 2.90
N ILE A 206 10.23 8.37 3.66
CA ILE A 206 9.08 9.22 3.34
C ILE A 206 9.61 10.51 2.70
N GLY A 207 9.48 10.64 1.38
CA GLY A 207 10.00 11.78 0.61
C GLY A 207 9.24 13.10 0.84
N GLN A 208 9.88 14.24 0.53
CA GLN A 208 9.22 15.54 0.42
C GLN A 208 8.44 15.67 -0.90
N ILE A 209 7.37 16.46 -0.91
CA ILE A 209 6.28 16.48 -1.92
C ILE A 209 6.72 16.93 -3.34
N THR A 210 7.95 17.38 -3.53
CA THR A 210 8.37 18.00 -4.79
C THR A 210 8.79 17.03 -5.89
N GLU A 211 9.09 15.77 -5.58
CA GLU A 211 9.49 14.76 -6.58
C GLU A 211 8.76 13.44 -6.32
N GLN A 212 8.59 12.64 -7.37
CA GLN A 212 7.67 11.49 -7.51
C GLN A 212 7.98 10.27 -6.61
N ILE A 213 8.35 10.49 -5.35
CA ILE A 213 8.72 9.45 -4.38
C ILE A 213 7.80 9.57 -3.16
N LEU A 214 6.63 8.94 -3.26
CA LEU A 214 5.65 8.90 -2.17
C LEU A 214 6.12 8.01 -1.02
N PHE A 215 6.75 6.88 -1.37
CA PHE A 215 7.46 5.98 -0.47
C PHE A 215 8.58 5.33 -1.26
N ASN A 216 9.82 5.49 -0.81
CA ASN A 216 10.90 4.61 -1.22
C ASN A 216 11.09 3.57 -0.12
N THR A 217 10.80 2.31 -0.43
CA THR A 217 11.29 1.21 0.39
C THR A 217 12.59 0.76 -0.25
N ASN A 218 13.71 1.31 0.22
CA ASN A 218 14.98 0.62 0.10
C ASN A 218 14.85 -0.64 0.98
N PHE A 219 14.37 -1.73 0.40
CA PHE A 219 14.58 -3.01 1.03
C PHE A 219 16.09 -3.28 1.08
N TYR A 220 16.51 -3.98 2.13
CA TYR A 220 17.84 -4.52 2.30
C TYR A 220 18.88 -3.52 2.84
N GLN A 221 18.66 -3.08 4.06
CA GLN A 221 19.77 -3.16 5.01
C GLN A 221 19.74 -4.55 5.63
N PHE A 222 20.60 -5.43 5.14
CA PHE A 222 20.90 -6.68 5.81
C PHE A 222 21.90 -6.34 6.90
N VAL A 223 21.45 -6.33 8.16
CA VAL A 223 22.35 -6.02 9.27
C VAL A 223 22.81 -7.35 9.84
N LEU A 224 24.08 -7.64 9.61
CA LEU A 224 24.77 -8.73 10.27
C LEU A 224 25.42 -8.17 11.53
N ILE A 225 25.09 -8.77 12.67
CA ILE A 225 25.67 -8.38 13.96
C ILE A 225 26.55 -9.53 14.41
N LEU A 226 27.84 -9.24 14.56
CA LEU A 226 28.84 -10.14 15.11
C LEU A 226 29.21 -9.69 16.53
N ASP A 227 28.93 -10.52 17.52
CA ASP A 227 29.50 -10.36 18.87
C ASP A 227 30.64 -11.36 19.07
N ALA A 228 31.84 -10.82 19.28
CA ALA A 228 33.06 -11.59 19.58
C ALA A 228 33.49 -11.29 21.02
N LYS A 229 34.15 -12.24 21.72
CA LYS A 229 34.72 -12.00 23.07
C LYS A 229 36.23 -11.86 23.05
N GLN A 230 36.79 -10.96 23.85
CA GLN A 230 38.23 -10.79 23.96
C GLN A 230 38.76 -11.94 24.80
N LYS A 231 39.77 -12.66 24.31
CA LYS A 231 40.53 -13.57 25.13
C LYS A 231 41.38 -12.69 26.06
N SER A 232 41.01 -12.59 27.32
CA SER A 232 41.88 -11.99 28.34
C SER A 232 43.09 -12.90 28.47
N ILE A 233 44.20 -12.54 27.78
CA ILE A 233 45.49 -13.14 28.04
C ILE A 233 45.93 -12.56 29.39
N HIS A 234 45.65 -13.26 30.48
CA HIS A 234 46.47 -13.12 31.67
C HIS A 234 47.72 -13.94 31.39
N SER A 235 48.82 -13.24 31.08
CA SER A 235 50.16 -13.79 31.24
C SER A 235 50.30 -14.16 32.72
N ILE A 236 50.27 -15.46 33.01
CA ILE A 236 50.81 -15.97 34.25
C ILE A 236 52.31 -16.11 33.96
N GLU A 237 53.08 -15.14 34.43
CA GLU A 237 54.49 -15.36 34.80
C GLU A 237 54.53 -15.98 36.20
#